data_AF-A0A3M1FGM2-F1
#
_entry.id   AF-A0A3M1FGM2-F1
#
_cell.length_a   1.000
_cell.length_b   1.000
_cell.length_c   1.000
_cell.angle_alpha   90.00
_cell.angle_beta   90.00
_cell.angle_gamma   90.00
#
_symmetry.space_group_name_H-M   'P 1'
#
loop_
_entity.id
_entity.type
_entity.pdbx_description
1 polymer ?
#
loop_
_entity_poly.entity_id
_entity_poly.type
_entity_poly.pdbx_seq_one_letter_code
_entity_poly.pdbx_strand_id
1 'polypeptide(L)'
;MTENHAGDGGNVGWGDYGDSSTRGGNGGKGGALWLHGGSLLWDGGTLSGNSTGKGGGKLQGLQSGGAAAPGGDGGGIYATAANITLSHLAILANRTGDGGDSGPFSSTYEMPAGGRGGDGGGIFVSGTSFAATNLILAGNATGNGGKGSDAPYGGSYDAFGGDGGRGGMGGAIYANVPSFELTNVTIFGNETGNGGAGGRNDDGDGGSGGAGGKGGGIALWNGTLLQRNVTNSGNRLGHGGPRGQESEEDGEDGTGGAIFGSNGSLDSADSNTWDNGLNAFTGLPDPTGTDGNISVDPRFVDTTGDDPLAWDLHLSSDSPLIDAGDPAILDSDGSRSDIGAYGGPGGDWE
;
A
#
# COMPACT_ATOMS: atom_id res chain seq x y z
N MET A 1 -3.37 -18.79 -4.61
CA MET A 1 -2.59 -18.30 -5.77
C MET A 1 -1.28 -17.76 -5.23
N THR A 2 -0.15 -18.34 -5.64
CA THR A 2 1.15 -18.03 -5.04
C THR A 2 2.18 -17.64 -6.10
N GLU A 3 3.06 -16.70 -5.76
CA GLU A 3 4.24 -16.30 -6.55
C GLU A 3 3.95 -15.88 -8.01
N ASN A 4 2.77 -15.31 -8.26
CA ASN A 4 2.43 -14.76 -9.57
C ASN A 4 3.06 -13.38 -9.76
N HIS A 5 3.42 -13.06 -11.00
CA HIS A 5 4.02 -11.78 -11.35
C HIS A 5 3.31 -11.18 -12.57
N ALA A 6 2.73 -9.99 -12.40
CA ALA A 6 2.20 -9.22 -13.51
C ALA A 6 3.35 -8.58 -14.32
N GLY A 7 3.19 -8.42 -15.62
CA GLY A 7 4.26 -7.96 -16.50
C GLY A 7 4.74 -6.53 -16.21
N ASP A 8 6.06 -6.32 -16.33
CA ASP A 8 6.69 -5.01 -16.20
C ASP A 8 6.32 -4.05 -17.33
N GLY A 9 6.35 -2.76 -17.00
CA GLY A 9 6.25 -1.67 -17.95
C GLY A 9 7.48 -1.58 -18.85
N GLY A 10 7.26 -1.51 -20.16
CA GLY A 10 8.35 -1.36 -21.12
C GLY A 10 9.13 -0.06 -20.93
N ASN A 11 10.46 -0.14 -20.95
CA ASN A 11 11.31 1.04 -20.98
C ASN A 11 11.24 1.72 -22.35
N VAL A 12 11.42 3.04 -22.36
CA VAL A 12 11.57 3.76 -23.63
C VAL A 12 12.99 3.55 -24.17
N GLY A 13 13.08 2.98 -25.39
CA GLY A 13 14.32 2.83 -26.17
C GLY A 13 14.58 4.01 -27.11
N TRP A 14 15.74 4.01 -27.79
CA TRP A 14 16.17 5.08 -28.71
C TRP A 14 15.10 5.40 -29.76
N GLY A 15 14.54 6.62 -29.70
CA GLY A 15 13.72 7.21 -30.76
C GLY A 15 14.53 8.27 -31.50
N ASP A 16 14.34 8.37 -32.82
CA ASP A 16 14.94 9.43 -33.62
C ASP A 16 14.58 10.82 -33.08
N TYR A 17 15.51 11.76 -33.24
CA TYR A 17 15.37 13.18 -32.89
C TYR A 17 14.01 13.74 -33.35
N GLY A 18 13.05 13.90 -32.43
CA GLY A 18 11.79 14.59 -32.71
C GLY A 18 10.53 14.03 -32.06
N ASP A 19 10.54 12.82 -31.47
CA ASP A 19 9.36 12.32 -30.76
C ASP A 19 9.37 12.75 -29.29
N SER A 20 8.55 13.75 -28.98
CA SER A 20 8.39 14.30 -27.63
C SER A 20 7.41 13.53 -26.76
N SER A 21 6.86 12.39 -27.22
CA SER A 21 5.70 11.74 -26.60
C SER A 21 5.95 10.39 -25.93
N THR A 22 7.16 9.82 -26.03
CA THR A 22 7.44 8.47 -25.53
C THR A 22 7.50 8.42 -24.00
N ARG A 23 6.56 7.70 -23.37
CA ARG A 23 6.50 7.43 -21.91
C ARG A 23 6.87 5.99 -21.63
N GLY A 24 7.41 5.72 -20.44
CA GLY A 24 7.54 4.36 -19.95
C GLY A 24 6.18 3.65 -19.93
N GLY A 25 6.18 2.33 -20.11
CA GLY A 25 4.98 1.52 -19.92
C GLY A 25 4.63 1.45 -18.44
N ASN A 26 3.34 1.43 -18.10
CA ASN A 26 2.91 1.18 -16.73
C ASN A 26 3.18 -0.27 -16.34
N GLY A 27 3.46 -0.51 -15.07
CA GLY A 27 3.47 -1.86 -14.51
C GLY A 27 2.10 -2.54 -14.60
N GLY A 28 2.08 -3.83 -14.92
CA GLY A 28 0.87 -4.65 -14.93
C GLY A 28 0.27 -4.76 -13.52
N LYS A 29 -1.06 -4.70 -13.41
CA LYS A 29 -1.80 -4.68 -12.13
C LYS A 29 -2.35 -6.04 -11.74
N GLY A 30 -2.67 -6.22 -10.47
CA GLY A 30 -3.27 -7.46 -9.94
C GLY A 30 -2.29 -8.63 -9.99
N GLY A 31 -1.38 -8.72 -9.02
CA GLY A 31 -0.33 -9.73 -9.04
C GLY A 31 -0.89 -11.15 -9.02
N ALA A 32 -1.89 -11.43 -8.18
CA ALA A 32 -2.62 -12.70 -8.20
C ALA A 32 -3.88 -12.62 -9.06
N LEU A 33 -4.66 -11.54 -8.87
CA LEU A 33 -5.96 -11.40 -9.49
C LEU A 33 -6.20 -9.96 -9.98
N TRP A 34 -6.68 -9.85 -11.22
CA TRP A 34 -7.12 -8.60 -11.81
C TRP A 34 -8.61 -8.68 -12.17
N LEU A 35 -9.42 -7.84 -11.52
CA LEU A 35 -10.87 -7.76 -11.74
C LEU A 35 -11.26 -6.38 -12.26
N HIS A 36 -12.02 -6.38 -13.35
CA HIS A 36 -12.64 -5.19 -13.91
C HIS A 36 -14.09 -5.48 -14.29
N GLY A 37 -15.04 -4.98 -13.48
CA GLY A 37 -16.45 -5.33 -13.64
C GLY A 37 -16.83 -6.69 -13.04
N GLY A 38 -18.14 -6.94 -12.91
CA GLY A 38 -18.67 -8.24 -12.46
C GLY A 38 -18.69 -8.41 -10.94
N SER A 39 -18.81 -9.66 -10.49
CA SER A 39 -18.84 -10.00 -9.07
C SER A 39 -17.91 -11.19 -8.77
N LEU A 40 -17.20 -11.12 -7.65
CA LEU A 40 -16.42 -12.23 -7.08
C LEU A 40 -16.91 -12.50 -5.66
N LEU A 41 -17.25 -13.76 -5.41
CA LEU A 41 -17.31 -14.33 -4.07
C LEU A 41 -16.14 -15.30 -3.96
N TRP A 42 -15.23 -15.05 -3.03
CA TRP A 42 -14.12 -15.94 -2.74
C TRP A 42 -14.14 -16.33 -1.27
N ASP A 43 -14.36 -17.62 -1.03
CA ASP A 43 -14.32 -18.23 0.28
C ASP A 43 -13.18 -19.25 0.35
N GLY A 44 -12.23 -19.05 1.26
CA GLY A 44 -11.14 -20.00 1.53
C GLY A 44 -9.90 -19.84 0.65
N GLY A 45 -8.73 -19.87 1.29
CA GLY A 45 -7.43 -20.08 0.65
C GLY A 45 -6.43 -18.93 0.80
N THR A 46 -5.25 -19.13 0.20
CA THR A 46 -4.11 -18.23 0.37
C THR A 46 -3.74 -17.52 -0.94
N LEU A 47 -3.54 -16.21 -0.88
CA LEU A 47 -2.89 -15.41 -1.91
C LEU A 47 -1.56 -14.92 -1.37
N SER A 48 -0.44 -15.47 -1.84
CA SER A 48 0.85 -15.11 -1.28
C SER A 48 2.00 -14.92 -2.23
N GLY A 49 2.93 -14.03 -1.87
CA GLY A 49 4.13 -13.77 -2.66
C GLY A 49 3.85 -13.24 -4.07
N ASN A 50 2.63 -12.76 -4.34
CA ASN A 50 2.28 -12.25 -5.66
C ASN A 50 2.77 -10.82 -5.81
N SER A 51 3.15 -10.45 -7.03
CA SER A 51 3.68 -9.13 -7.31
C SER A 51 3.14 -8.52 -8.60
N THR A 52 2.99 -7.20 -8.60
CA THR A 52 2.67 -6.44 -9.80
C THR A 52 3.93 -5.99 -10.53
N GLY A 53 3.77 -5.55 -11.77
CA GLY A 53 4.89 -5.10 -12.59
C GLY A 53 5.42 -3.75 -12.15
N LYS A 54 6.71 -3.50 -12.39
CA LYS A 54 7.35 -2.20 -12.20
C LYS A 54 6.97 -1.22 -13.31
N GLY A 55 7.02 0.07 -13.00
CA GLY A 55 6.91 1.11 -13.99
C GLY A 55 8.15 1.16 -14.89
N GLY A 56 7.93 1.34 -16.19
CA GLY A 56 9.00 1.56 -17.16
C GLY A 56 9.73 2.88 -16.88
N GLY A 57 11.05 2.81 -16.85
CA GLY A 57 11.94 3.96 -16.77
C GLY A 57 12.44 4.42 -18.14
N LYS A 58 13.42 5.34 -18.11
CA LYS A 58 14.15 5.78 -19.31
C LYS A 58 15.57 5.22 -19.37
N LEU A 59 16.00 4.87 -20.57
CA LEU A 59 17.39 4.52 -20.89
C LEU A 59 18.24 5.78 -21.14
N GLN A 60 19.55 5.69 -20.90
CA GLN A 60 20.51 6.79 -21.09
C GLN A 60 20.52 7.29 -22.55
N GLY A 61 20.47 8.61 -22.75
CA GLY A 61 20.69 9.27 -24.06
C GLY A 61 19.46 9.80 -24.81
N LEU A 62 18.25 9.66 -24.25
CA LEU A 62 17.01 10.20 -24.85
C LEU A 62 16.82 11.69 -24.48
N GLN A 63 16.54 12.53 -25.48
CA GLN A 63 16.48 13.98 -25.34
C GLN A 63 15.09 14.57 -25.03
N SER A 64 14.04 13.74 -24.92
CA SER A 64 12.65 14.20 -24.80
C SER A 64 11.99 13.93 -23.43
N GLY A 65 11.14 14.86 -22.99
CA GLY A 65 10.59 15.02 -21.64
C GLY A 65 9.45 14.07 -21.19
N GLY A 66 9.42 12.80 -21.61
CA GLY A 66 8.42 11.84 -21.09
C GLY A 66 8.60 11.53 -19.59
N ALA A 67 7.54 11.39 -18.80
CA ALA A 67 7.63 10.94 -17.40
C ALA A 67 7.91 9.42 -17.31
N ALA A 68 8.61 9.00 -16.25
CA ALA A 68 8.65 7.60 -15.88
C ALA A 68 7.26 7.11 -15.44
N ALA A 69 7.04 5.81 -15.59
CA ALA A 69 5.73 5.24 -15.40
C ALA A 69 5.50 4.72 -13.97
N PRO A 70 4.25 4.65 -13.51
CA PRO A 70 3.90 4.03 -12.24
C PRO A 70 4.12 2.50 -12.25
N GLY A 71 4.42 1.96 -11.07
CA GLY A 71 4.26 0.54 -10.79
C GLY A 71 2.78 0.11 -10.79
N GLY A 72 2.54 -1.19 -10.91
CA GLY A 72 1.19 -1.74 -10.94
C GLY A 72 0.54 -1.80 -9.55
N ASP A 73 -0.77 -1.56 -9.47
CA ASP A 73 -1.52 -1.58 -8.20
C ASP A 73 -2.09 -2.97 -7.88
N GLY A 74 -2.33 -3.28 -6.61
CA GLY A 74 -2.96 -4.53 -6.14
C GLY A 74 -2.02 -5.73 -6.20
N GLY A 75 -1.07 -5.82 -5.26
CA GLY A 75 -0.07 -6.90 -5.21
C GLY A 75 -0.72 -8.29 -5.16
N GLY A 76 -1.70 -8.47 -4.29
CA GLY A 76 -2.57 -9.64 -4.30
C GLY A 76 -3.73 -9.47 -5.28
N ILE A 77 -4.66 -8.58 -4.93
CA ILE A 77 -5.90 -8.35 -5.68
C ILE A 77 -5.94 -6.91 -6.19
N TYR A 78 -6.21 -6.74 -7.47
CA TYR A 78 -6.64 -5.47 -8.05
C TYR A 78 -8.09 -5.56 -8.50
N ALA A 79 -8.91 -4.60 -8.08
CA ALA A 79 -10.32 -4.56 -8.44
C ALA A 79 -10.83 -3.16 -8.74
N THR A 80 -11.47 -3.01 -9.90
CA THR A 80 -12.19 -1.80 -10.26
C THR A 80 -13.55 -2.10 -10.89
N ALA A 81 -14.56 -1.29 -10.56
CA ALA A 81 -15.94 -1.46 -11.02
C ALA A 81 -16.58 -2.87 -10.79
N ALA A 82 -16.01 -3.69 -9.90
CA ALA A 82 -16.51 -5.02 -9.53
C ALA A 82 -17.21 -5.01 -8.15
N ASN A 83 -17.93 -6.07 -7.81
CA ASN A 83 -18.44 -6.34 -6.46
C ASN A 83 -17.65 -7.49 -5.87
N ILE A 84 -17.00 -7.29 -4.72
CA ILE A 84 -16.12 -8.31 -4.15
C ILE A 84 -16.51 -8.62 -2.72
N THR A 85 -16.73 -9.90 -2.45
CA THR A 85 -16.90 -10.45 -1.11
C THR A 85 -15.83 -11.50 -0.87
N LEU A 86 -15.03 -11.29 0.17
CA LEU A 86 -13.93 -12.17 0.55
C LEU A 86 -14.17 -12.76 1.94
N SER A 87 -13.98 -14.07 2.08
CA SER A 87 -14.05 -14.75 3.37
C SER A 87 -12.98 -15.83 3.52
N HIS A 88 -12.45 -16.00 4.74
CA HIS A 88 -11.47 -17.04 5.10
C HIS A 88 -10.25 -17.03 4.17
N LEU A 89 -9.68 -15.84 3.92
CA LEU A 89 -8.48 -15.69 3.08
C LEU A 89 -7.29 -15.21 3.87
N ALA A 90 -6.15 -15.82 3.57
CA ALA A 90 -4.83 -15.32 3.95
C ALA A 90 -4.17 -14.63 2.74
N ILE A 91 -4.00 -13.32 2.82
CA ILE A 91 -3.35 -12.47 1.80
C ILE A 91 -2.01 -12.04 2.38
N LEU A 92 -0.96 -12.78 1.99
CA LEU A 92 0.34 -12.75 2.69
C LEU A 92 1.48 -12.35 1.77
N ALA A 93 2.37 -11.47 2.22
CA ALA A 93 3.62 -11.16 1.51
C ALA A 93 3.45 -10.75 0.03
N ASN A 94 2.32 -10.12 -0.32
CA ASN A 94 2.11 -9.63 -1.68
C ASN A 94 2.71 -8.24 -1.83
N ARG A 95 3.21 -7.92 -3.03
CA ARG A 95 3.95 -6.69 -3.28
C ARG A 95 3.50 -5.94 -4.52
N THR A 96 3.30 -4.63 -4.42
CA THR A 96 3.16 -3.82 -5.65
C THR A 96 4.51 -3.41 -6.25
N GLY A 97 4.52 -3.13 -7.56
CA GLY A 97 5.69 -2.75 -8.30
C GLY A 97 6.16 -1.34 -7.97
N ASP A 98 7.47 -1.14 -8.07
CA ASP A 98 8.11 0.16 -7.91
C ASP A 98 7.79 1.07 -9.12
N GLY A 99 7.81 2.38 -8.90
CA GLY A 99 7.78 3.36 -9.97
C GLY A 99 9.06 3.36 -10.80
N GLY A 100 8.97 3.70 -12.08
CA GLY A 100 10.12 3.79 -12.96
C GLY A 100 10.99 5.01 -12.67
N ASP A 101 12.27 4.94 -13.01
CA ASP A 101 13.20 6.07 -12.92
C ASP A 101 13.19 6.92 -14.20
N SER A 102 13.22 8.25 -14.03
CA SER A 102 13.15 9.20 -15.16
C SER A 102 14.47 9.39 -15.93
N GLY A 103 15.56 8.78 -15.48
CA GLY A 103 16.86 8.78 -16.17
C GLY A 103 17.63 10.11 -16.08
N PRO A 104 18.87 10.17 -16.57
CA PRO A 104 19.82 11.24 -16.22
C PRO A 104 19.77 12.54 -17.05
N PHE A 105 18.99 12.62 -18.13
CA PHE A 105 19.06 13.79 -19.03
C PHE A 105 17.71 14.13 -19.67
N SER A 106 17.32 15.41 -19.61
CA SER A 106 16.32 16.02 -20.51
C SER A 106 16.85 17.35 -21.04
N SER A 107 16.68 17.61 -22.34
CA SER A 107 16.98 18.93 -22.93
C SER A 107 15.79 19.90 -22.87
N THR A 108 14.70 19.52 -22.22
CA THR A 108 13.52 20.35 -21.98
C THR A 108 13.64 21.12 -20.67
N TYR A 109 13.04 22.31 -20.58
CA TYR A 109 12.98 23.11 -19.35
C TYR A 109 12.27 22.39 -18.19
N GLU A 110 11.38 21.44 -18.51
CA GLU A 110 10.72 20.58 -17.53
C GLU A 110 11.49 19.26 -17.38
N MET A 111 11.96 18.98 -16.16
CA MET A 111 12.62 17.73 -15.80
C MET A 111 11.59 16.70 -15.32
N PRO A 112 11.52 15.52 -15.94
CA PRO A 112 10.52 14.53 -15.57
C PRO A 112 10.69 13.96 -14.15
N ALA A 113 9.58 13.94 -13.40
CA ALA A 113 9.51 13.30 -12.09
C ALA A 113 9.58 11.77 -12.21
N GLY A 114 10.05 11.10 -11.16
CA GLY A 114 10.03 9.64 -11.06
C GLY A 114 8.61 9.08 -11.01
N GLY A 115 8.46 7.83 -11.44
CA GLY A 115 7.19 7.11 -11.39
C GLY A 115 6.77 6.85 -9.93
N ARG A 116 5.47 6.80 -9.66
CA ARG A 116 4.99 6.38 -8.33
C ARG A 116 5.05 4.87 -8.15
N GLY A 117 5.25 4.41 -6.91
CA GLY A 117 4.99 3.02 -6.54
C GLY A 117 3.50 2.66 -6.69
N GLY A 118 3.21 1.37 -6.87
CA GLY A 118 1.82 0.89 -6.96
C GLY A 118 1.10 0.88 -5.61
N ASP A 119 -0.19 1.13 -5.60
CA ASP A 119 -1.01 1.20 -4.38
C ASP A 119 -1.68 -0.15 -4.05
N GLY A 120 -1.93 -0.45 -2.77
CA GLY A 120 -2.61 -1.68 -2.32
C GLY A 120 -1.73 -2.93 -2.37
N GLY A 121 -0.81 -3.10 -1.42
CA GLY A 121 0.11 -4.25 -1.38
C GLY A 121 -0.64 -5.58 -1.36
N GLY A 122 -1.63 -5.71 -0.47
CA GLY A 122 -2.55 -6.85 -0.46
C GLY A 122 -3.69 -6.65 -1.47
N ILE A 123 -4.49 -5.61 -1.27
CA ILE A 123 -5.71 -5.35 -2.01
C ILE A 123 -5.77 -3.90 -2.48
N PHE A 124 -6.09 -3.71 -3.75
CA PHE A 124 -6.52 -2.42 -4.32
C PHE A 124 -7.99 -2.52 -4.74
N VAL A 125 -8.84 -1.64 -4.20
CA VAL A 125 -10.26 -1.52 -4.59
C VAL A 125 -10.62 -0.07 -4.93
N SER A 126 -11.28 0.14 -6.08
CA SER A 126 -11.82 1.45 -6.43
C SER A 126 -13.10 1.40 -7.29
N GLY A 127 -14.08 2.23 -6.91
CA GLY A 127 -15.36 2.32 -7.63
C GLY A 127 -16.15 1.01 -7.59
N THR A 128 -16.01 0.24 -6.50
CA THR A 128 -16.54 -1.10 -6.27
C THR A 128 -17.40 -1.15 -5.01
N SER A 129 -18.19 -2.22 -4.83
CA SER A 129 -18.58 -2.65 -3.48
C SER A 129 -17.58 -3.69 -2.97
N PHE A 130 -17.22 -3.59 -1.69
CA PHE A 130 -16.23 -4.45 -1.06
C PHE A 130 -16.73 -4.84 0.33
N ALA A 131 -16.66 -6.13 0.65
CA ALA A 131 -16.90 -6.66 1.98
C ALA A 131 -15.88 -7.77 2.25
N ALA A 132 -15.32 -7.80 3.45
CA ALA A 132 -14.29 -8.75 3.82
C ALA A 132 -14.50 -9.22 5.26
N THR A 133 -14.54 -10.54 5.44
CA THR A 133 -14.75 -11.15 6.76
C THR A 133 -13.77 -12.29 6.99
N ASN A 134 -13.31 -12.51 8.22
CA ASN A 134 -12.40 -13.63 8.55
C ASN A 134 -11.17 -13.61 7.63
N LEU A 135 -10.45 -12.48 7.59
CA LEU A 135 -9.30 -12.29 6.71
C LEU A 135 -8.02 -12.08 7.51
N ILE A 136 -6.92 -12.57 6.97
CA ILE A 136 -5.57 -12.20 7.37
C ILE A 136 -4.92 -11.45 6.22
N LEU A 137 -4.53 -10.20 6.47
CA LEU A 137 -3.68 -9.43 5.56
C LEU A 137 -2.37 -9.15 6.28
N ALA A 138 -1.32 -9.91 5.92
CA ALA A 138 -0.06 -9.82 6.64
C ALA A 138 1.18 -9.71 5.75
N GLY A 139 2.11 -8.85 6.14
CA GLY A 139 3.39 -8.69 5.44
C GLY A 139 3.27 -8.18 4.00
N ASN A 140 2.14 -7.60 3.61
CA ASN A 140 1.99 -7.05 2.27
C ASN A 140 2.68 -5.70 2.17
N ALA A 141 3.30 -5.43 1.02
CA ALA A 141 4.11 -4.24 0.81
C ALA A 141 3.69 -3.48 -0.44
N THR A 142 3.75 -2.16 -0.40
CA THR A 142 3.66 -1.38 -1.64
C THR A 142 5.04 -1.05 -2.24
N GLY A 143 5.05 -0.71 -3.52
CA GLY A 143 6.27 -0.35 -4.26
C GLY A 143 6.80 1.04 -3.89
N ASN A 144 8.10 1.22 -4.09
CA ASN A 144 8.76 2.50 -3.89
C ASN A 144 8.51 3.46 -5.06
N GLY A 145 8.65 4.76 -4.81
CA GLY A 145 8.75 5.75 -5.86
C GLY A 145 10.07 5.68 -6.63
N GLY A 146 10.03 5.99 -7.92
CA GLY A 146 11.21 6.07 -8.77
C GLY A 146 11.94 7.41 -8.63
N LYS A 147 13.20 7.45 -9.07
CA LYS A 147 14.03 8.66 -9.06
C LYS A 147 13.58 9.67 -10.12
N GLY A 148 13.56 10.95 -9.76
CA GLY A 148 13.44 12.06 -10.71
C GLY A 148 14.69 12.26 -11.57
N SER A 149 14.53 12.94 -12.72
CA SER A 149 15.64 13.10 -13.67
C SER A 149 16.66 14.15 -13.23
N ASP A 150 17.94 13.87 -13.47
CA ASP A 150 19.00 14.87 -13.27
C ASP A 150 18.93 15.98 -14.35
N ALA A 151 19.26 17.22 -13.98
CA ALA A 151 19.35 18.37 -14.88
C ALA A 151 20.69 18.37 -15.66
N PRO A 152 20.75 18.96 -16.87
CA PRO A 152 21.95 18.96 -17.70
C PRO A 152 23.05 19.87 -17.14
N TYR A 153 24.29 19.37 -17.15
CA TYR A 153 25.50 20.13 -16.78
C TYR A 153 25.71 21.35 -17.72
N GLY A 154 25.83 22.55 -17.16
CA GLY A 154 26.13 23.79 -17.88
C GLY A 154 24.98 24.39 -18.69
N GLY A 155 23.74 23.94 -18.47
CA GLY A 155 22.54 24.49 -19.11
C GLY A 155 21.87 25.59 -18.28
N SER A 156 21.39 26.64 -18.95
CA SER A 156 20.50 27.73 -18.49
C SER A 156 20.14 27.76 -16.99
N TYR A 157 20.42 28.87 -16.30
CA TYR A 157 20.23 29.17 -14.87
C TYR A 157 18.82 28.90 -14.24
N ASP A 158 17.88 28.27 -14.94
CA ASP A 158 16.51 28.01 -14.47
C ASP A 158 16.05 26.54 -14.61
N ALA A 159 16.95 25.58 -14.93
CA ALA A 159 16.57 24.17 -15.01
C ALA A 159 16.61 23.53 -13.62
N PHE A 160 15.51 22.95 -13.13
CA PHE A 160 15.43 22.26 -11.83
C PHE A 160 15.54 20.75 -12.01
N GLY A 161 16.17 20.01 -11.09
CA GLY A 161 16.08 18.55 -11.11
C GLY A 161 14.62 18.05 -11.02
N GLY A 162 14.32 16.88 -11.60
CA GLY A 162 12.98 16.31 -11.53
C GLY A 162 12.68 15.73 -10.16
N ASP A 163 11.43 15.81 -9.70
CA ASP A 163 11.07 15.30 -8.36
C ASP A 163 11.09 13.77 -8.28
N GLY A 164 11.35 13.26 -7.08
CA GLY A 164 11.17 11.84 -6.78
C GLY A 164 9.70 11.43 -6.84
N GLY A 165 9.43 10.22 -7.33
CA GLY A 165 8.10 9.64 -7.31
C GLY A 165 7.66 9.32 -5.88
N ARG A 166 6.36 9.33 -5.59
CA ARG A 166 5.85 8.89 -4.29
C ARG A 166 5.91 7.37 -4.13
N GLY A 167 6.06 6.90 -2.89
CA GLY A 167 5.79 5.51 -2.53
C GLY A 167 4.30 5.14 -2.61
N GLY A 168 4.00 3.86 -2.76
CA GLY A 168 2.64 3.36 -2.85
C GLY A 168 1.90 3.39 -1.50
N MET A 169 0.58 3.58 -1.51
CA MET A 169 -0.27 3.70 -0.32
C MET A 169 -1.07 2.44 -0.04
N GLY A 170 -1.44 2.20 1.22
CA GLY A 170 -2.25 1.04 1.61
C GLY A 170 -1.43 -0.25 1.54
N GLY A 171 -0.53 -0.46 2.51
CA GLY A 171 0.30 -1.68 2.56
C GLY A 171 -0.56 -2.93 2.52
N ALA A 172 -1.61 -3.00 3.34
CA ALA A 172 -2.62 -4.05 3.26
C ALA A 172 -3.70 -3.71 2.22
N ILE A 173 -4.40 -2.59 2.39
CA ILE A 173 -5.56 -2.22 1.57
C ILE A 173 -5.48 -0.77 1.12
N TYR A 174 -5.60 -0.55 -0.17
CA TYR A 174 -5.98 0.74 -0.73
C TYR A 174 -7.46 0.69 -1.11
N ALA A 175 -8.26 1.61 -0.57
CA ALA A 175 -9.70 1.66 -0.81
C ALA A 175 -10.16 3.07 -1.22
N ASN A 176 -10.76 3.16 -2.41
CA ASN A 176 -11.49 4.33 -2.88
C ASN A 176 -12.91 3.91 -3.30
N VAL A 177 -13.73 3.61 -2.30
CA VAL A 177 -15.09 3.06 -2.42
C VAL A 177 -16.03 3.77 -1.44
N PRO A 178 -17.34 3.91 -1.73
CA PRO A 178 -18.25 4.68 -0.88
C PRO A 178 -18.34 4.15 0.56
N SER A 179 -18.37 2.83 0.72
CA SER A 179 -18.27 2.18 2.02
C SER A 179 -17.82 0.73 1.89
N PHE A 180 -17.14 0.21 2.91
CA PHE A 180 -16.86 -1.21 3.06
C PHE A 180 -16.76 -1.61 4.52
N GLU A 181 -16.97 -2.90 4.78
CA GLU A 181 -16.95 -3.48 6.11
C GLU A 181 -15.84 -4.53 6.21
N LEU A 182 -15.14 -4.48 7.35
CA LEU A 182 -14.19 -5.49 7.79
C LEU A 182 -14.68 -6.06 9.12
N THR A 183 -14.91 -7.37 9.14
CA THR A 183 -15.36 -8.08 10.35
C THR A 183 -14.49 -9.30 10.60
N ASN A 184 -13.94 -9.42 11.81
CA ASN A 184 -12.98 -10.49 12.17
C ASN A 184 -11.77 -10.49 11.23
N VAL A 185 -10.97 -9.42 11.28
CA VAL A 185 -9.85 -9.25 10.34
C VAL A 185 -8.57 -8.95 11.10
N THR A 186 -7.46 -9.56 10.69
CA THR A 186 -6.13 -9.22 11.20
C THR A 186 -5.31 -8.58 10.09
N ILE A 187 -4.85 -7.35 10.33
CA ILE A 187 -4.01 -6.56 9.45
C ILE A 187 -2.67 -6.35 10.16
N PHE A 188 -1.68 -7.18 9.80
CA PHE A 188 -0.45 -7.29 10.55
C PHE A 188 0.82 -7.08 9.71
N GLY A 189 1.72 -6.21 10.16
CA GLY A 189 3.06 -6.12 9.58
C GLY A 189 3.09 -5.68 8.11
N ASN A 190 2.08 -4.94 7.63
CA ASN A 190 2.06 -4.45 6.25
C ASN A 190 2.85 -3.13 6.14
N GLU A 191 3.45 -2.88 4.98
CA GLU A 191 4.38 -1.77 4.79
C GLU A 191 4.04 -0.95 3.54
N THR A 192 4.14 0.37 3.66
CA THR A 192 4.09 1.24 2.48
C THR A 192 5.47 1.56 1.93
N GLY A 193 5.57 1.78 0.63
CA GLY A 193 6.82 2.06 -0.06
C GLY A 193 7.39 3.44 0.27
N ASN A 194 8.71 3.56 0.15
CA ASN A 194 9.44 4.81 0.30
C ASN A 194 9.24 5.72 -0.92
N GLY A 195 9.42 7.02 -0.71
CA GLY A 195 9.55 7.97 -1.80
C GLY A 195 10.86 7.81 -2.57
N GLY A 196 10.82 8.14 -3.86
CA GLY A 196 11.98 8.17 -4.73
C GLY A 196 12.84 9.41 -4.49
N ALA A 197 14.11 9.35 -4.88
CA ALA A 197 15.00 10.49 -4.74
C ALA A 197 14.72 11.56 -5.80
N GLY A 198 14.93 12.82 -5.42
CA GLY A 198 14.96 13.94 -6.35
C GLY A 198 16.16 13.87 -7.31
N GLY A 199 16.00 14.43 -8.50
CA GLY A 199 17.05 14.59 -9.50
C GLY A 199 18.05 15.65 -9.10
N ARG A 200 19.33 15.46 -9.46
CA ARG A 200 20.41 16.41 -9.16
C ARG A 200 20.43 17.56 -10.16
N ASN A 201 20.98 18.69 -9.71
CA ASN A 201 21.40 19.78 -10.57
C ASN A 201 22.75 20.29 -10.03
N ASP A 202 23.76 20.32 -10.89
CA ASP A 202 25.12 20.70 -10.49
C ASP A 202 25.30 22.23 -10.48
N ASP A 203 24.42 22.97 -11.16
CA ASP A 203 24.51 24.42 -11.38
C ASP A 203 23.31 25.22 -10.80
N GLY A 204 22.43 24.56 -10.01
CA GLY A 204 21.24 25.15 -9.40
C GLY A 204 20.44 24.17 -8.54
N ASP A 205 19.16 24.47 -8.28
CA ASP A 205 18.33 23.66 -7.38
C ASP A 205 17.95 22.29 -8.01
N GLY A 206 18.14 21.22 -7.25
CA GLY A 206 17.69 19.87 -7.58
C GLY A 206 16.19 19.67 -7.34
N GLY A 207 15.68 18.50 -7.75
CA GLY A 207 14.29 18.11 -7.51
C GLY A 207 14.04 17.70 -6.06
N SER A 208 12.81 17.83 -5.60
CA SER A 208 12.44 17.40 -4.25
C SER A 208 12.40 15.88 -4.13
N GLY A 209 12.56 15.39 -2.91
CA GLY A 209 12.33 13.98 -2.61
C GLY A 209 10.85 13.61 -2.74
N GLY A 210 10.55 12.41 -3.20
CA GLY A 210 9.18 11.90 -3.23
C GLY A 210 8.67 11.58 -1.83
N ALA A 211 7.37 11.72 -1.57
CA ALA A 211 6.80 11.34 -0.27
C ALA A 211 6.73 9.82 -0.09
N GLY A 212 6.88 9.34 1.14
CA GLY A 212 6.57 7.99 1.56
C GLY A 212 5.08 7.66 1.47
N GLY A 213 4.75 6.37 1.36
CA GLY A 213 3.38 5.93 1.25
C GLY A 213 2.60 6.03 2.57
N LYS A 214 1.30 6.34 2.48
CA LYS A 214 0.40 6.53 3.63
C LYS A 214 -0.49 5.31 3.82
N GLY A 215 -0.96 5.06 5.05
CA GLY A 215 -1.84 3.93 5.33
C GLY A 215 -1.07 2.60 5.33
N GLY A 216 -0.26 2.33 6.36
CA GLY A 216 0.50 1.08 6.47
C GLY A 216 -0.42 -0.14 6.40
N GLY A 217 -1.46 -0.14 7.22
CA GLY A 217 -2.60 -1.05 7.08
C GLY A 217 -3.50 -0.62 5.92
N ILE A 218 -4.26 0.45 6.13
CA ILE A 218 -5.32 0.88 5.20
C ILE A 218 -5.11 2.33 4.75
N ALA A 219 -5.21 2.57 3.44
CA ALA A 219 -5.39 3.90 2.87
C ALA A 219 -6.82 4.06 2.34
N LEU A 220 -7.62 4.89 3.01
CA LEU A 220 -9.03 5.14 2.71
C LEU A 220 -9.21 6.49 2.01
N TRP A 221 -9.88 6.48 0.86
CA TRP A 221 -10.23 7.65 0.07
C TRP A 221 -11.74 7.69 -0.18
N ASN A 222 -12.36 8.83 0.10
CA ASN A 222 -13.76 9.12 -0.26
C ASN A 222 -14.77 8.03 0.11
N GLY A 223 -14.86 7.68 1.41
CA GLY A 223 -15.82 6.69 1.86
C GLY A 223 -15.79 6.41 3.36
N THR A 224 -16.64 5.49 3.79
CA THR A 224 -16.74 5.06 5.19
C THR A 224 -16.20 3.63 5.35
N LEU A 225 -15.25 3.48 6.26
CA LEU A 225 -14.79 2.17 6.72
C LEU A 225 -15.54 1.80 8.00
N LEU A 226 -16.19 0.63 7.99
CA LEU A 226 -16.75 0.01 9.16
C LEU A 226 -15.83 -1.13 9.61
N GLN A 227 -15.31 -1.06 10.84
CA GLN A 227 -14.45 -2.09 11.42
C GLN A 227 -15.09 -2.66 12.67
N ARG A 228 -15.28 -3.98 12.68
CA ARG A 228 -15.75 -4.75 13.84
C ARG A 228 -14.79 -5.89 14.07
N ASN A 229 -14.34 -6.06 15.30
CA ASN A 229 -13.50 -7.20 15.64
C ASN A 229 -12.20 -7.27 14.80
N VAL A 230 -11.57 -6.12 14.55
CA VAL A 230 -10.39 -6.00 13.70
C VAL A 230 -9.14 -5.73 14.53
N THR A 231 -8.04 -6.43 14.24
CA THR A 231 -6.72 -6.11 14.76
C THR A 231 -5.89 -5.43 13.69
N ASN A 232 -5.48 -4.17 13.93
CA ASN A 232 -4.47 -3.46 13.14
C ASN A 232 -3.19 -3.40 13.95
N SER A 233 -2.14 -4.13 13.55
CA SER A 233 -0.90 -4.15 14.32
C SER A 233 0.39 -4.24 13.51
N GLY A 234 1.46 -3.61 14.00
CA GLY A 234 2.79 -3.75 13.41
C GLY A 234 2.93 -3.12 12.02
N ASN A 235 1.94 -2.37 11.53
CA ASN A 235 1.96 -1.82 10.18
C ASN A 235 2.89 -0.59 10.10
N ARG A 236 3.69 -0.53 9.05
CA ARG A 236 4.78 0.43 8.89
C ARG A 236 4.57 1.34 7.69
N LEU A 237 5.24 2.48 7.76
CA LEU A 237 5.13 3.55 6.78
C LEU A 237 6.46 3.71 6.06
N GLY A 238 6.39 3.93 4.75
CA GLY A 238 7.55 4.28 3.96
C GLY A 238 8.05 5.68 4.30
N HIS A 239 9.37 5.85 4.17
CA HIS A 239 10.04 7.12 4.38
C HIS A 239 9.98 8.02 3.15
N GLY A 240 10.14 9.31 3.38
CA GLY A 240 10.42 10.26 2.32
C GLY A 240 11.72 9.96 1.59
N GLY A 241 11.74 10.21 0.29
CA GLY A 241 12.95 10.13 -0.53
C GLY A 241 13.88 11.31 -0.25
N PRO A 242 15.20 11.16 -0.44
CA PRO A 242 16.12 12.27 -0.30
C PRO A 242 15.96 13.27 -1.44
N ARG A 243 16.19 14.54 -1.14
CA ARG A 243 16.21 15.63 -2.13
C ARG A 243 17.41 15.56 -3.07
N GLY A 244 17.28 16.22 -4.22
CA GLY A 244 18.36 16.47 -5.16
C GLY A 244 19.41 17.44 -4.59
N GLN A 245 20.55 17.56 -5.25
CA GLN A 245 21.58 18.53 -4.86
C GLN A 245 21.00 19.95 -4.77
N GLU A 246 21.30 20.67 -3.69
CA GLU A 246 20.88 22.06 -3.46
C GLU A 246 19.36 22.32 -3.41
N SER A 247 18.52 21.30 -3.60
CA SER A 247 17.06 21.35 -3.40
C SER A 247 16.70 21.68 -1.94
N GLU A 248 15.53 22.28 -1.73
CA GLU A 248 15.08 22.71 -0.41
C GLU A 248 14.52 21.55 0.44
N GLU A 249 13.85 20.54 -0.15
CA GLU A 249 12.98 19.63 0.63
C GLU A 249 13.19 18.12 0.35
N ASP A 250 13.53 17.39 1.41
CA ASP A 250 13.37 15.93 1.43
C ASP A 250 11.88 15.58 1.37
N GLY A 251 11.57 14.38 0.88
CA GLY A 251 10.21 13.88 0.89
C GLY A 251 9.67 13.75 2.31
N GLU A 252 8.36 13.92 2.47
CA GLU A 252 7.70 13.64 3.74
C GLU A 252 7.61 12.13 3.98
N ASP A 253 7.80 11.70 5.22
CA ASP A 253 7.48 10.34 5.66
C ASP A 253 5.98 10.05 5.52
N GLY A 254 5.65 8.78 5.34
CA GLY A 254 4.28 8.30 5.37
C GLY A 254 3.59 8.60 6.72
N THR A 255 2.27 8.60 6.71
CA THR A 255 1.42 8.81 7.91
C THR A 255 0.23 7.85 7.91
N GLY A 256 -0.39 7.65 9.08
CA GLY A 256 -1.51 6.73 9.26
C GLY A 256 -1.06 5.28 9.24
N GLY A 257 -0.22 4.87 10.20
CA GLY A 257 0.37 3.52 10.20
C GLY A 257 -0.68 2.42 10.22
N ALA A 258 -1.72 2.56 11.05
CA ALA A 258 -2.88 1.69 10.98
C ALA A 258 -3.77 2.12 9.81
N ILE A 259 -4.27 3.35 9.85
CA ILE A 259 -5.24 3.87 8.86
C ILE A 259 -4.93 5.32 8.52
N PHE A 260 -4.76 5.58 7.24
CA PHE A 260 -4.83 6.91 6.65
C PHE A 260 -6.21 7.12 6.02
N GLY A 261 -6.86 8.25 6.28
CA GLY A 261 -8.10 8.64 5.63
C GLY A 261 -8.02 10.01 4.98
N SER A 262 -8.60 10.14 3.79
CA SER A 262 -8.80 11.43 3.11
C SER A 262 -10.21 11.51 2.57
N ASN A 263 -10.95 12.54 3.01
CA ASN A 263 -12.39 12.71 2.75
C ASN A 263 -13.21 11.45 3.11
N GLY A 264 -12.80 10.74 4.15
CA GLY A 264 -13.46 9.52 4.62
C GLY A 264 -13.87 9.61 6.09
N SER A 265 -14.54 8.58 6.56
CA SER A 265 -14.90 8.40 7.97
C SER A 265 -14.59 6.98 8.43
N LEU A 266 -14.32 6.84 9.71
CA LEU A 266 -14.11 5.56 10.37
C LEU A 266 -15.21 5.36 11.40
N ASP A 267 -15.90 4.23 11.31
CA ASP A 267 -16.79 3.70 12.34
C ASP A 267 -16.16 2.39 12.83
N SER A 268 -15.47 2.45 13.97
CA SER A 268 -14.75 1.31 14.54
C SER A 268 -15.37 0.96 15.89
N ALA A 269 -15.56 -0.33 16.14
CA ALA A 269 -15.95 -0.86 17.44
C ALA A 269 -15.28 -2.20 17.70
N ASP A 270 -15.07 -2.50 18.98
CA ASP A 270 -14.54 -3.77 19.48
C ASP A 270 -13.30 -4.24 18.71
N SER A 271 -12.39 -3.31 18.41
CA SER A 271 -11.21 -3.53 17.57
C SER A 271 -9.92 -3.16 18.29
N ASN A 272 -8.80 -3.75 17.91
CA ASN A 272 -7.49 -3.49 18.51
C ASN A 272 -6.56 -2.74 17.54
N THR A 273 -5.88 -1.72 18.04
CA THR A 273 -4.84 -1.00 17.28
C THR A 273 -3.55 -0.94 18.10
N TRP A 274 -2.50 -1.65 17.66
CA TRP A 274 -1.27 -1.80 18.44
C TRP A 274 0.00 -1.70 17.59
N ASP A 275 0.98 -0.91 18.05
CA ASP A 275 2.32 -0.84 17.44
C ASP A 275 2.33 -0.51 15.92
N ASN A 276 1.54 0.48 15.50
CA ASN A 276 1.55 0.97 14.12
C ASN A 276 2.38 2.27 13.96
N GLY A 277 3.38 2.47 14.82
CA GLY A 277 4.17 3.70 14.89
C GLY A 277 3.41 4.92 15.41
N LEU A 278 4.05 6.10 15.29
CA LEU A 278 3.45 7.38 15.65
C LEU A 278 2.40 7.77 14.59
N ASN A 279 1.29 8.36 15.02
CA ASN A 279 0.14 8.69 14.17
C ASN A 279 -0.50 7.46 13.49
N ALA A 280 -0.85 6.45 14.28
CA ALA A 280 -1.56 5.25 13.82
C ALA A 280 -2.80 5.60 12.98
N PHE A 281 -3.52 6.66 13.36
CA PHE A 281 -4.60 7.25 12.56
C PHE A 281 -4.18 8.61 12.03
N THR A 282 -4.44 8.89 10.75
CA THR A 282 -4.21 10.21 10.15
C THR A 282 -5.37 10.58 9.24
N GLY A 283 -5.86 11.83 9.36
CA GLY A 283 -7.02 12.31 8.61
C GLY A 283 -8.36 11.73 9.08
N LEU A 284 -8.35 10.96 10.17
CA LEU A 284 -9.51 10.36 10.84
C LEU A 284 -9.35 10.52 12.36
N PRO A 285 -10.45 10.57 13.13
CA PRO A 285 -10.39 10.46 14.58
C PRO A 285 -9.81 9.11 15.00
N ASP A 286 -8.98 9.12 16.05
CA ASP A 286 -8.52 7.90 16.71
C ASP A 286 -9.68 7.32 17.56
N PRO A 287 -10.18 6.11 17.27
CA PRO A 287 -11.29 5.51 18.01
C PRO A 287 -10.84 4.79 19.30
N THR A 288 -9.54 4.72 19.58
CA THR A 288 -9.00 3.97 20.72
C THR A 288 -9.58 4.48 22.04
N GLY A 289 -10.13 3.56 22.85
CA GLY A 289 -10.73 3.86 24.14
C GLY A 289 -12.24 4.18 24.09
N THR A 290 -12.85 4.18 22.91
CA THR A 290 -14.32 4.30 22.74
C THR A 290 -14.89 3.05 22.09
N ASP A 291 -16.17 2.75 22.33
CA ASP A 291 -16.92 1.68 21.63
C ASP A 291 -16.20 0.32 21.58
N GLY A 292 -15.55 -0.06 22.69
CA GLY A 292 -14.82 -1.33 22.79
C GLY A 292 -13.46 -1.36 22.10
N ASN A 293 -13.05 -0.29 21.43
CA ASN A 293 -11.73 -0.23 20.78
C ASN A 293 -10.62 -0.11 21.83
N ILE A 294 -9.59 -0.94 21.69
CA ILE A 294 -8.46 -1.03 22.63
C ILE A 294 -7.12 -0.92 21.89
N SER A 295 -6.06 -0.68 22.67
CA SER A 295 -4.68 -0.65 22.17
C SER A 295 -3.81 -1.45 23.12
N VAL A 296 -3.65 -2.73 22.80
CA VAL A 296 -2.88 -3.69 23.58
C VAL A 296 -2.17 -4.66 22.65
N ASP A 297 -1.04 -5.20 23.11
CA ASP A 297 -0.32 -6.25 22.39
C ASP A 297 -1.25 -7.44 22.12
N PRO A 298 -1.47 -7.83 20.84
CA PRO A 298 -2.25 -9.02 20.49
C PRO A 298 -1.69 -10.32 21.06
N ARG A 299 -0.39 -10.36 21.36
CA ARG A 299 0.34 -11.56 21.79
C ARG A 299 0.09 -12.73 20.83
N PHE A 300 0.38 -12.50 19.55
CA PHE A 300 0.39 -13.56 18.55
C PHE A 300 1.39 -14.66 18.91
N VAL A 301 1.09 -15.91 18.57
CA VAL A 301 1.88 -17.08 18.94
C VAL A 301 3.31 -17.00 18.40
N ASP A 302 3.51 -16.66 17.13
CA ASP A 302 4.84 -16.49 16.53
C ASP A 302 4.85 -15.46 15.40
N THR A 303 5.65 -14.40 15.57
CA THR A 303 5.89 -13.36 14.56
C THR A 303 7.39 -13.10 14.36
N THR A 304 8.24 -14.05 14.77
CA THR A 304 9.68 -13.81 14.92
C THR A 304 10.50 -13.97 13.64
N GLY A 305 9.93 -14.57 12.60
CA GLY A 305 10.58 -14.74 11.29
C GLY A 305 10.40 -13.54 10.36
N ASP A 306 11.32 -13.37 9.41
CA ASP A 306 11.21 -12.35 8.35
C ASP A 306 10.21 -12.73 7.24
N ASP A 307 9.79 -14.00 7.18
CA ASP A 307 8.82 -14.51 6.21
C ASP A 307 7.40 -14.48 6.79
N PRO A 308 6.50 -13.63 6.26
CA PRO A 308 5.12 -13.56 6.72
C PRO A 308 4.32 -14.86 6.55
N LEU A 309 4.78 -15.79 5.70
CA LEU A 309 4.17 -17.11 5.54
C LEU A 309 4.44 -18.04 6.72
N ALA A 310 5.43 -17.73 7.55
CA ALA A 310 5.81 -18.53 8.71
C ALA A 310 5.19 -17.99 10.01
N TRP A 311 4.46 -16.87 9.97
CA TRP A 311 3.83 -16.30 11.15
C TRP A 311 2.62 -17.11 11.59
N ASP A 312 2.49 -17.29 12.91
CA ASP A 312 1.31 -17.80 13.56
C ASP A 312 0.59 -16.63 14.27
N LEU A 313 -0.47 -16.16 13.62
CA LEU A 313 -1.27 -15.02 14.07
C LEU A 313 -2.48 -15.44 14.93
N HIS A 314 -2.52 -16.69 15.42
CA HIS A 314 -3.43 -17.03 16.50
C HIS A 314 -3.05 -16.27 17.78
N LEU A 315 -4.04 -16.02 18.62
CA LEU A 315 -3.81 -15.41 19.92
C LEU A 315 -3.20 -16.45 20.88
N SER A 316 -2.17 -16.04 21.62
CA SER A 316 -1.71 -16.81 22.77
C SER A 316 -2.78 -16.85 23.87
N SER A 317 -2.74 -17.90 24.70
CA SER A 317 -3.76 -18.14 25.74
C SER A 317 -3.91 -17.05 26.80
N ASP A 318 -2.93 -16.14 26.92
CA ASP A 318 -2.93 -15.02 27.84
C ASP A 318 -3.15 -13.66 27.14
N SER A 319 -3.51 -13.69 25.85
CA SER A 319 -3.82 -12.49 25.08
C SER A 319 -4.99 -11.71 25.70
N PRO A 320 -4.87 -10.37 25.81
CA PRO A 320 -5.98 -9.53 26.23
C PRO A 320 -7.10 -9.41 25.19
N LEU A 321 -6.90 -9.97 23.99
CA LEU A 321 -7.87 -9.95 22.90
C LEU A 321 -8.85 -11.12 22.96
N ILE A 322 -8.60 -12.10 23.84
CA ILE A 322 -9.53 -13.21 24.07
C ILE A 322 -10.81 -12.70 24.73
N ASP A 323 -11.97 -13.11 24.22
CA ASP A 323 -13.31 -12.71 24.66
C ASP A 323 -13.55 -11.17 24.69
N ALA A 324 -12.79 -10.42 23.87
CA ALA A 324 -12.77 -8.95 23.89
C ALA A 324 -13.56 -8.27 22.75
N GLY A 325 -14.04 -9.05 21.77
CA GLY A 325 -14.65 -8.63 20.51
C GLY A 325 -16.09 -8.15 20.60
N ASP A 326 -16.84 -8.13 19.51
CA ASP A 326 -18.23 -7.67 19.56
C ASP A 326 -19.07 -8.62 20.47
N PRO A 327 -19.76 -8.13 21.53
CA PRO A 327 -20.59 -8.97 22.39
C PRO A 327 -21.75 -9.69 21.67
N ALA A 328 -22.14 -9.22 20.49
CA ALA A 328 -23.16 -9.85 19.65
C ALA A 328 -22.60 -10.93 18.72
N ILE A 329 -21.27 -11.01 18.57
CA ILE A 329 -20.57 -12.05 17.80
C ILE A 329 -20.02 -13.06 18.81
N LEU A 330 -20.34 -14.34 18.61
CA LEU A 330 -19.92 -15.42 19.49
C LEU A 330 -18.93 -16.34 18.78
N ASP A 331 -17.96 -16.85 19.53
CA ASP A 331 -17.08 -17.92 19.09
C ASP A 331 -17.82 -19.27 19.06
N SER A 332 -17.18 -20.28 18.46
CA SER A 332 -17.76 -21.63 18.29
C SER A 332 -18.14 -22.30 19.61
N ASP A 333 -17.52 -21.93 20.72
CA ASP A 333 -17.82 -22.44 22.07
C ASP A 333 -18.95 -21.66 22.78
N GLY A 334 -19.45 -20.59 22.15
CA GLY A 334 -20.50 -19.71 22.66
C GLY A 334 -20.03 -18.59 23.57
N SER A 335 -18.72 -18.41 23.75
CA SER A 335 -18.14 -17.24 24.42
C SER A 335 -18.26 -15.99 23.53
N ARG A 336 -17.88 -14.83 24.07
CA ARG A 336 -17.82 -13.58 23.31
C ARG A 336 -16.67 -13.70 22.32
N SER A 337 -16.82 -13.17 21.11
CA SER A 337 -15.75 -13.29 20.11
C SER A 337 -14.39 -12.76 20.58
N ASP A 338 -13.32 -13.45 20.18
CA ASP A 338 -11.95 -12.92 20.22
C ASP A 338 -11.75 -11.79 19.19
N ILE A 339 -10.92 -10.78 19.47
CA ILE A 339 -10.58 -9.75 18.46
C ILE A 339 -9.57 -10.26 17.45
N GLY A 340 -9.99 -10.37 16.18
CA GLY A 340 -9.10 -10.65 15.05
C GLY A 340 -9.67 -11.67 14.07
N ALA A 341 -8.78 -12.25 13.26
CA ALA A 341 -9.14 -13.10 12.12
C ALA A 341 -9.74 -14.45 12.51
N TYR A 342 -9.38 -14.92 13.70
CA TYR A 342 -9.83 -16.19 14.28
C TYR A 342 -10.97 -15.99 15.29
N GLY A 343 -11.53 -14.79 15.36
CA GLY A 343 -12.70 -14.50 16.18
C GLY A 343 -14.02 -14.73 15.44
N GLY A 344 -15.07 -14.98 16.21
CA GLY A 344 -16.43 -15.19 15.77
C GLY A 344 -16.72 -16.60 15.23
N PRO A 345 -17.93 -16.82 14.70
CA PRO A 345 -18.45 -18.15 14.39
C PRO A 345 -17.77 -18.86 13.21
N GLY A 346 -16.84 -18.19 12.54
CA GLY A 346 -16.02 -18.73 11.46
C GLY A 346 -14.53 -18.70 11.79
N GLY A 347 -14.17 -18.53 13.07
CA GLY A 347 -12.80 -18.38 13.53
C GLY A 347 -11.92 -19.63 13.47
N ASP A 348 -12.51 -20.82 13.32
CA ASP A 348 -11.80 -22.11 13.33
C ASP A 348 -11.21 -22.51 11.95
N TRP A 349 -10.75 -21.55 11.16
CA TRP A 349 -10.25 -21.80 9.80
C TRP A 349 -8.73 -21.95 9.78
N GLU A 350 -8.24 -22.94 9.02
CA GLU A 350 -6.81 -23.18 8.75
C GLU A 350 -6.39 -22.66 7.36
#